data_AF-A0A2G2E8W6-F1
#
_entry.id   AF-A0A2G2E8W6-F1
#
_cell.length_a   1.000
_cell.length_b   1.000
_cell.length_c   1.000
_cell.angle_alpha   90.00
_cell.angle_beta   90.00
_cell.angle_gamma   90.00
#
_symmetry.space_group_name_H-M   'P 1'
#
loop_
_entity.id
_entity.type
_entity.pdbx_description
1 polymer ?
#
loop_
_entity_poly.entity_id
_entity_poly.type
_entity_poly.pdbx_seq_one_letter_code
_entity_poly.pdbx_strand_id
1 'polypeptide(L)'
;MKGTAYLLQATLILLWWLGLSTSHDFYDAFQFPDITSAAFNSFFLPDIAIIALLSLIRAYKPSRDLELIILGGFAYGSLYCINASILSHGGYLATIIMVLGLFYNLFLVYQGSAFSESKSSNLWINLSKTMVQVICVWTVTLVFFPWVIVKAFNLSPISDNLHFTIGIILFTLFSSLGVFSAITIVREGKGTPIPADQTKKLVSTGPYKYVRNPMAIAGLGQGIAVSVYLNSIHVFIYVIIGGIIWQIAVRPLEENDMLERFGPDYENYRKKVKCWIPKLPHKEK
;
A
#
# COMPACT_ATOMS: atom_id res chain seq x y z
N MET A 1 6.32 8.33 -14.01
CA MET A 1 5.84 7.59 -12.83
C MET A 1 4.46 6.98 -13.01
N LYS A 2 3.39 7.77 -13.24
CA LYS A 2 2.07 7.22 -13.57
C LYS A 2 2.11 6.24 -14.75
N GLY A 3 2.98 6.48 -15.74
CA GLY A 3 3.14 5.60 -16.89
C GLY A 3 3.41 4.14 -16.52
N THR A 4 4.42 3.90 -15.68
CA THR A 4 4.77 2.55 -15.19
C THR A 4 3.66 1.93 -14.34
N ALA A 5 2.95 2.72 -13.55
CA ALA A 5 1.79 2.28 -12.75
C ALA A 5 0.65 1.77 -13.64
N TYR A 6 0.27 2.54 -14.67
CA TYR A 6 -0.75 2.12 -15.62
C TYR A 6 -0.30 0.94 -16.51
N LEU A 7 1.00 0.84 -16.82
CA LEU A 7 1.55 -0.32 -17.52
C LEU A 7 1.41 -1.60 -16.68
N LEU A 8 1.81 -1.53 -15.41
CA LEU A 8 1.67 -2.65 -14.47
C LEU A 8 0.20 -3.06 -14.32
N GLN A 9 -0.71 -2.09 -14.16
CA GLN A 9 -2.14 -2.33 -14.09
C GLN A 9 -2.66 -3.06 -15.33
N ALA A 10 -2.31 -2.60 -16.52
CA ALA A 10 -2.69 -3.26 -17.77
C ALA A 10 -2.18 -4.71 -17.82
N THR A 11 -0.91 -4.94 -17.47
CA THR A 11 -0.33 -6.29 -17.42
C THR A 11 -1.04 -7.19 -16.42
N LEU A 12 -1.34 -6.71 -15.21
CA LEU A 12 -2.03 -7.49 -14.19
C LEU A 12 -3.43 -7.91 -14.63
N ILE A 13 -4.20 -7.02 -15.27
CA ILE A 13 -5.55 -7.32 -15.76
C ILE A 13 -5.49 -8.36 -16.88
N LEU A 14 -4.54 -8.23 -17.81
CA LEU A 14 -4.35 -9.21 -18.89
C LEU A 14 -3.95 -10.58 -18.34
N LEU A 15 -3.03 -10.63 -17.37
CA LEU A 15 -2.64 -11.87 -16.70
C LEU A 15 -3.80 -12.48 -15.90
N TRP A 16 -4.64 -11.67 -15.28
CA TRP A 16 -5.81 -12.14 -14.55
C TRP A 16 -6.82 -12.81 -15.48
N TRP A 17 -7.19 -12.16 -16.59
CA TRP A 17 -8.08 -12.76 -17.59
C TRP A 17 -7.48 -14.00 -18.26
N LEU A 18 -6.18 -14.01 -18.50
CA LEU A 18 -5.48 -15.21 -18.95
C LEU A 18 -5.59 -16.34 -17.91
N GLY A 19 -5.37 -16.04 -16.63
CA GLY A 19 -5.55 -16.98 -15.52
C GLY A 19 -6.96 -17.58 -15.49
N LEU A 20 -7.98 -16.73 -15.55
CA LEU A 20 -9.39 -17.14 -15.59
C LEU A 20 -9.70 -18.06 -16.79
N SER A 21 -9.07 -17.83 -17.94
CA SER A 21 -9.31 -18.64 -19.14
C SER A 21 -8.56 -19.98 -19.15
N THR A 22 -7.51 -20.13 -18.33
CA THR A 22 -6.59 -21.28 -18.40
C THR A 22 -6.77 -22.24 -17.24
N SER A 23 -7.28 -21.80 -16.09
CA SER A 23 -7.42 -22.61 -14.88
C SER A 23 -8.84 -22.54 -14.33
N HIS A 24 -9.48 -23.72 -14.21
CA HIS A 24 -10.82 -23.82 -13.63
C HIS A 24 -10.82 -23.46 -12.14
N ASP A 25 -9.85 -23.97 -11.37
CA ASP A 25 -9.70 -23.63 -9.95
C ASP A 25 -9.52 -22.12 -9.74
N PHE A 26 -8.76 -21.46 -10.62
CA PHE A 26 -8.59 -20.02 -10.58
C PHE A 26 -9.88 -19.28 -10.94
N TYR A 27 -10.62 -19.77 -11.94
CA TYR A 27 -11.94 -19.22 -12.29
C TYR A 27 -12.91 -19.29 -11.11
N ASP A 28 -13.02 -20.46 -10.50
CA ASP A 28 -13.95 -20.73 -9.39
C ASP A 28 -13.61 -19.90 -8.16
N ALA A 29 -12.32 -19.63 -7.90
CA ALA A 29 -11.88 -18.79 -6.79
C ALA A 29 -12.36 -17.33 -6.89
N PHE A 30 -12.59 -16.82 -8.11
CA PHE A 30 -13.02 -15.45 -8.38
C PHE A 30 -14.51 -15.34 -8.74
N GLN A 31 -15.21 -16.46 -8.91
CA GLN A 31 -16.63 -16.46 -9.24
C GLN A 31 -17.49 -16.07 -8.04
N PHE A 32 -18.66 -15.48 -8.32
CA PHE A 32 -19.68 -15.22 -7.33
C PHE A 32 -20.68 -16.38 -7.30
N PRO A 33 -21.07 -16.91 -6.12
CA PRO A 33 -22.15 -17.89 -6.03
C PRO A 33 -23.42 -17.34 -6.69
N ASP A 34 -24.24 -18.21 -7.29
CA ASP A 34 -25.52 -17.87 -7.92
C ASP A 34 -25.48 -16.86 -9.10
N ILE A 35 -24.31 -16.29 -9.41
CA ILE A 35 -24.09 -15.48 -10.61
C ILE A 35 -23.67 -16.40 -11.75
N THR A 36 -24.44 -16.35 -12.84
CA THR A 36 -24.16 -17.16 -14.03
C THR A 36 -22.80 -16.80 -14.62
N SER A 37 -22.10 -17.80 -15.16
CA SER A 37 -20.83 -17.59 -15.86
C SER A 37 -20.98 -16.62 -17.03
N ALA A 38 -22.16 -16.55 -17.67
CA ALA A 38 -22.43 -15.57 -18.72
C ALA A 38 -22.41 -14.12 -18.18
N ALA A 39 -23.05 -13.87 -17.04
CA ALA A 39 -23.02 -12.56 -16.39
C ALA A 39 -21.60 -12.20 -15.92
N PHE A 40 -20.87 -13.15 -15.34
CA PHE A 40 -19.47 -12.94 -14.95
C PHE A 40 -18.55 -12.66 -16.15
N ASN A 41 -18.66 -13.46 -17.21
CA ASN A 41 -17.84 -13.30 -18.42
C ASN A 41 -18.19 -12.04 -19.22
N SER A 42 -19.34 -11.40 -18.97
CA SER A 42 -19.70 -10.12 -19.60
C SER A 42 -18.74 -8.97 -19.22
N PHE A 43 -17.98 -9.12 -18.13
CA PHE A 43 -16.92 -8.17 -17.74
C PHE A 43 -15.68 -8.23 -18.64
N PHE A 44 -15.50 -9.31 -19.41
CA PHE A 44 -14.32 -9.50 -20.25
C PHE A 44 -14.08 -8.32 -21.20
N LEU A 45 -15.08 -7.95 -22.01
CA LEU A 45 -14.89 -6.91 -23.01
C LEU A 45 -14.68 -5.52 -22.37
N PRO A 46 -15.50 -5.07 -21.39
CA PRO A 46 -15.24 -3.83 -20.66
C PRO A 46 -13.86 -3.79 -20.00
N ASP A 47 -13.43 -4.87 -19.34
CA ASP A 47 -12.14 -4.91 -18.64
C ASP A 47 -10.97 -4.79 -19.62
N ILE A 48 -11.03 -5.49 -20.75
CA ILE A 48 -9.98 -5.43 -21.77
C ILE A 48 -9.98 -4.05 -22.45
N ALA A 49 -11.14 -3.55 -22.87
CA ALA A 49 -11.24 -2.33 -23.66
C ALA A 49 -11.05 -1.05 -22.82
N ILE A 50 -11.76 -0.94 -21.69
CA ILE A 50 -11.80 0.28 -20.87
C ILE A 50 -10.67 0.28 -19.85
N ILE A 51 -10.37 -0.86 -19.23
CA ILE A 51 -9.39 -0.90 -18.15
C ILE A 51 -8.00 -1.22 -18.70
N ALA A 52 -7.77 -2.38 -19.32
CA ALA A 52 -6.44 -2.81 -19.74
C ALA A 52 -5.88 -1.95 -20.89
N LEU A 53 -6.63 -1.81 -22.00
CA LEU A 53 -6.15 -1.09 -23.18
C LEU A 53 -5.98 0.41 -22.91
N LEU A 54 -6.96 1.07 -22.26
CA LEU A 54 -6.79 2.48 -21.92
C LEU A 54 -5.68 2.70 -20.89
N SER A 55 -5.45 1.77 -19.96
CA SER A 55 -4.29 1.83 -19.06
C SER A 55 -2.99 1.73 -19.85
N LEU A 56 -2.89 0.82 -20.83
CA LEU A 56 -1.73 0.72 -21.70
C LEU A 56 -1.51 2.02 -22.50
N ILE A 57 -2.56 2.57 -23.10
CA ILE A 57 -2.48 3.85 -23.82
C ILE A 57 -2.06 4.97 -22.86
N ARG A 58 -2.68 5.04 -21.68
CA ARG A 58 -2.35 6.02 -20.64
C ARG A 58 -0.91 5.87 -20.15
N ALA A 59 -0.33 4.67 -20.19
CA ALA A 59 1.04 4.44 -19.80
C ALA A 59 2.04 5.26 -20.65
N TYR A 60 1.77 5.38 -21.95
CA TYR A 60 2.62 6.08 -22.92
C TYR A 60 2.13 7.49 -23.27
N LYS A 61 0.83 7.75 -23.18
CA LYS A 61 0.21 9.05 -23.50
C LYS A 61 -0.48 9.65 -22.27
N PRO A 62 0.12 10.64 -21.62
CA PRO A 62 -0.52 11.34 -20.51
C PRO A 62 -1.80 12.04 -20.94
N SER A 63 -2.92 11.65 -20.32
CA SER A 63 -4.22 12.30 -20.50
C SER A 63 -5.04 12.15 -19.22
N ARG A 64 -5.59 13.26 -18.72
CA ARG A 64 -6.46 13.28 -17.54
C ARG A 64 -7.79 12.58 -17.80
N ASP A 65 -8.34 12.76 -18.99
CA ASP A 65 -9.63 12.17 -19.38
C ASP A 65 -9.55 10.66 -19.39
N LEU A 66 -8.43 10.10 -19.89
CA LEU A 66 -8.16 8.66 -19.82
C LEU A 66 -8.11 8.16 -18.37
N GLU A 67 -7.46 8.88 -17.46
CA GLU A 67 -7.42 8.50 -16.04
C GLU A 67 -8.82 8.46 -15.42
N LEU A 68 -9.69 9.42 -15.76
CA LEU A 68 -11.06 9.49 -15.25
C LEU A 68 -11.95 8.40 -15.83
N ILE A 69 -11.79 8.06 -17.11
CA ILE A 69 -12.52 6.95 -17.74
C ILE A 69 -12.13 5.61 -17.09
N ILE A 70 -10.82 5.37 -16.91
CA ILE A 70 -10.32 4.16 -16.25
C ILE A 70 -10.85 4.08 -14.81
N LEU A 71 -10.81 5.19 -14.07
CA LEU A 71 -11.38 5.28 -12.73
C LEU A 71 -12.89 4.95 -12.72
N GLY A 72 -13.65 5.47 -13.68
CA GLY A 72 -15.06 5.15 -13.85
C GLY A 72 -15.30 3.65 -14.08
N GLY A 73 -14.45 2.99 -14.88
CA GLY A 73 -14.48 1.55 -15.09
C GLY A 73 -14.29 0.77 -13.78
N PHE A 74 -13.26 1.10 -13.00
CA PHE A 74 -13.03 0.50 -11.68
C PHE A 74 -14.16 0.80 -10.69
N ALA A 75 -14.72 2.01 -10.71
CA ALA A 75 -15.80 2.40 -9.80
C ALA A 75 -17.07 1.58 -10.08
N TYR A 76 -17.45 1.45 -11.35
CA TYR A 76 -18.59 0.65 -11.75
C TYR A 76 -18.38 -0.83 -11.44
N GLY A 77 -17.22 -1.39 -11.79
CA GLY A 77 -16.86 -2.78 -11.46
C GLY A 77 -16.89 -3.04 -9.95
N SER A 78 -16.37 -2.12 -9.13
CA SER A 78 -16.40 -2.25 -7.67
C SER A 78 -17.81 -2.25 -7.10
N LEU A 79 -18.67 -1.33 -7.56
CA LEU A 79 -20.07 -1.29 -7.12
C LEU A 79 -20.83 -2.55 -7.51
N TYR A 80 -20.59 -3.06 -8.73
CA TYR A 80 -21.14 -4.34 -9.16
C TYR A 80 -20.68 -5.48 -8.25
N CYS A 81 -19.36 -5.62 -8.01
CA CYS A 81 -18.83 -6.70 -7.18
C CYS A 81 -19.35 -6.63 -5.74
N ILE A 82 -19.43 -5.43 -5.14
CA ILE A 82 -20.04 -5.23 -3.82
C ILE A 82 -21.48 -5.74 -3.81
N ASN A 83 -22.30 -5.34 -4.77
CA ASN A 83 -23.70 -5.77 -4.85
C ASN A 83 -23.81 -7.28 -5.11
N ALA A 84 -22.99 -7.83 -6.02
CA ALA A 84 -22.95 -9.25 -6.30
C ALA A 84 -22.55 -10.07 -5.06
N SER A 85 -21.58 -9.61 -4.26
CA SER A 85 -21.22 -10.26 -3.00
C SER A 85 -22.34 -10.23 -1.96
N ILE A 86 -23.08 -9.12 -1.87
CA ILE A 86 -24.22 -9.01 -0.95
C ILE A 86 -25.32 -10.00 -1.35
N LEU A 87 -25.65 -10.08 -2.64
CA LEU A 87 -26.72 -10.93 -3.14
C LEU A 87 -26.37 -12.43 -3.11
N SER A 88 -25.13 -12.77 -3.40
CA SER A 88 -24.65 -14.16 -3.47
C SER A 88 -24.13 -14.71 -2.13
N HIS A 89 -23.98 -13.85 -1.12
CA HIS A 89 -23.27 -14.16 0.12
C HIS A 89 -21.86 -14.76 -0.10
N GLY A 90 -21.20 -14.43 -1.22
CA GLY A 90 -19.88 -14.95 -1.61
C GLY A 90 -19.11 -14.03 -2.56
N GLY A 91 -18.12 -14.56 -3.27
CA GLY A 91 -17.29 -13.78 -4.21
C GLY A 91 -16.45 -12.68 -3.54
N TYR A 92 -16.21 -12.76 -2.22
CA TYR A 92 -15.52 -11.72 -1.46
C TYR A 92 -14.12 -11.43 -1.97
N LEU A 93 -13.42 -12.45 -2.49
CA LEU A 93 -12.07 -12.27 -3.04
C LEU A 93 -12.07 -11.31 -4.24
N ALA A 94 -12.94 -11.54 -5.22
CA ALA A 94 -13.08 -10.67 -6.39
C ALA A 94 -13.49 -9.25 -5.98
N THR A 95 -14.42 -9.12 -5.04
CA THR A 95 -14.86 -7.83 -4.51
C THR A 95 -13.75 -7.05 -3.83
N ILE A 96 -12.97 -7.69 -2.95
CA ILE A 96 -11.84 -7.05 -2.28
C ILE A 96 -10.81 -6.56 -3.30
N ILE A 97 -10.45 -7.40 -4.27
CA ILE A 97 -9.47 -7.05 -5.30
C ILE A 97 -9.96 -5.89 -6.17
N MET A 98 -11.23 -5.91 -6.57
CA MET A 98 -11.81 -4.84 -7.39
C MET A 98 -11.86 -3.51 -6.62
N VAL A 99 -12.27 -3.52 -5.36
CA VAL A 99 -12.30 -2.34 -4.48
C VAL A 99 -10.89 -1.78 -4.24
N LEU A 100 -9.89 -2.65 -4.04
CA LEU A 100 -8.49 -2.22 -3.95
C LEU A 100 -8.03 -1.56 -5.26
N GLY A 101 -8.42 -2.10 -6.41
CA GLY A 101 -8.19 -1.50 -7.73
C GLY A 101 -8.80 -0.11 -7.86
N LEU A 102 -10.02 0.11 -7.36
CA LEU A 102 -10.66 1.43 -7.30
C LEU A 102 -9.87 2.41 -6.45
N PHE A 103 -9.50 2.03 -5.22
CA PHE A 103 -8.69 2.90 -4.36
C PHE A 103 -7.34 3.23 -4.98
N TYR A 104 -6.71 2.26 -5.63
CA TYR A 104 -5.47 2.49 -6.39
C TYR A 104 -5.65 3.53 -7.50
N ASN A 105 -6.74 3.44 -8.27
CA ASN A 105 -7.00 4.41 -9.35
C ASN A 105 -7.43 5.78 -8.81
N LEU A 106 -8.19 5.85 -7.70
CA LEU A 106 -8.46 7.10 -7.00
C LEU A 106 -7.15 7.79 -6.60
N PHE A 107 -6.21 7.02 -6.07
CA PHE A 107 -4.90 7.53 -5.71
C PHE A 107 -4.10 7.99 -6.94
N LEU A 108 -4.05 7.22 -8.03
CA LEU A 108 -3.36 7.64 -9.27
C LEU A 108 -3.96 8.91 -9.88
N VAL A 109 -5.28 9.02 -9.87
CA VAL A 109 -6.03 10.18 -10.37
C VAL A 109 -5.74 11.39 -9.47
N TYR A 110 -5.92 11.27 -8.16
CA TYR A 110 -5.87 12.39 -7.22
C TYR A 110 -4.53 12.54 -6.50
N GLN A 111 -3.44 11.96 -7.01
CA GLN A 111 -2.12 12.05 -6.37
C GLN A 111 -1.71 13.50 -6.07
N GLY A 112 -1.95 14.46 -6.98
CA GLY A 112 -1.54 15.85 -6.77
C GLY A 112 -2.28 16.56 -5.62
N SER A 113 -3.46 16.06 -5.24
CA SER A 113 -4.21 16.52 -4.06
C SER A 113 -4.01 15.62 -2.84
N ALA A 114 -3.41 14.44 -3.00
CA ALA A 114 -3.15 13.50 -1.91
C ALA A 114 -1.94 13.93 -1.06
N PHE A 115 -1.06 14.77 -1.62
CA PHE A 115 0.09 15.34 -0.93
C PHE A 115 -0.26 16.77 -0.53
N SER A 116 -0.35 17.04 0.77
CA SER A 116 -0.61 18.40 1.27
C SER A 116 0.21 18.69 2.52
N GLU A 117 0.79 19.88 2.60
CA GLU A 117 1.57 20.30 3.76
C GLU A 117 0.69 20.51 4.98
N SER A 118 1.24 20.24 6.17
CA SER A 118 0.45 20.40 7.38
C SER A 118 0.01 21.85 7.62
N LYS A 119 -1.28 22.04 7.82
CA LYS A 119 -1.82 23.37 8.17
C LYS A 119 -1.40 23.84 9.57
N SER A 120 -1.04 22.90 10.46
CA SER A 120 -0.61 23.19 11.83
C SER A 120 0.90 23.06 11.97
N SER A 121 1.54 24.02 12.64
CA SER A 121 2.92 23.90 13.13
C SER A 121 2.99 23.57 14.63
N ASN A 122 1.85 23.39 15.29
CA ASN A 122 1.80 23.07 16.73
C ASN A 122 2.18 21.61 16.96
N LEU A 123 3.14 21.39 17.84
CA LEU A 123 3.67 20.08 18.17
C LEU A 123 2.59 19.11 18.66
N TRP A 124 1.77 19.54 19.62
CA TRP A 124 0.78 18.68 20.26
C TRP A 124 -0.33 18.28 19.30
N ILE A 125 -0.79 19.21 18.47
CA ILE A 125 -1.79 18.92 17.42
C ILE A 125 -1.23 17.87 16.46
N ASN A 126 0.01 18.04 15.99
CA ASN A 126 0.61 17.12 15.03
C ASN A 126 0.93 15.76 15.67
N LEU A 127 1.28 15.72 16.96
CA LEU A 127 1.43 14.48 17.73
C LEU A 127 0.10 13.73 17.84
N SER A 128 -0.98 14.41 18.22
CA SER A 128 -2.31 13.79 18.33
C SER A 128 -2.80 13.24 17.00
N LYS A 129 -2.64 14.00 15.92
CA LYS A 129 -2.96 13.52 14.56
C LYS A 129 -2.12 12.30 14.21
N THR A 130 -0.82 12.36 14.40
CA THR A 130 0.09 11.25 14.10
C THR A 130 -0.26 10.01 14.92
N MET A 131 -0.66 10.16 16.18
CA MET A 131 -1.12 9.05 17.02
C MET A 131 -2.37 8.39 16.45
N VAL A 132 -3.39 9.18 16.09
CA VAL A 132 -4.62 8.67 15.43
C VAL A 132 -4.26 7.95 14.13
N GLN A 133 -3.40 8.55 13.31
CA GLN A 133 -2.95 7.97 12.04
C GLN A 133 -2.24 6.62 12.25
N VAL A 134 -1.31 6.54 13.20
CA VAL A 134 -0.58 5.31 13.53
C VAL A 134 -1.55 4.23 13.99
N ILE A 135 -2.49 4.55 14.90
CA ILE A 135 -3.51 3.61 15.38
C ILE A 135 -4.36 3.09 14.22
N CYS A 136 -4.86 3.98 13.36
CA CYS A 136 -5.67 3.59 12.21
C CYS A 136 -4.90 2.69 11.25
N VAL A 137 -3.69 3.09 10.85
CA VAL A 137 -2.86 2.30 9.93
C VAL A 137 -2.54 0.94 10.52
N TRP A 138 -2.08 0.89 11.78
CA TRP A 138 -1.74 -0.38 12.43
C TRP A 138 -2.94 -1.30 12.58
N THR A 139 -4.11 -0.76 12.95
CA THR A 139 -5.33 -1.55 13.06
C THR A 139 -5.69 -2.19 11.72
N VAL A 140 -5.64 -1.43 10.63
CA VAL A 140 -5.96 -1.95 9.29
C VAL A 140 -4.90 -2.95 8.82
N THR A 141 -3.62 -2.60 8.88
CA THR A 141 -2.55 -3.37 8.23
C THR A 141 -2.01 -4.53 9.05
N LEU A 142 -2.03 -4.42 10.39
CA LEU A 142 -1.44 -5.39 11.30
C LEU A 142 -2.47 -6.23 12.05
N VAL A 143 -3.76 -5.83 12.05
CA VAL A 143 -4.83 -6.59 12.71
C VAL A 143 -5.89 -7.05 11.70
N PHE A 144 -6.56 -6.12 11.01
CA PHE A 144 -7.68 -6.45 10.12
C PHE A 144 -7.25 -7.37 8.96
N PHE A 145 -6.25 -6.99 8.17
CA PHE A 145 -5.80 -7.83 7.06
C PHE A 145 -5.25 -9.19 7.50
N PRO A 146 -4.35 -9.29 8.51
CA PRO A 146 -3.91 -10.59 9.01
C PRO A 146 -5.06 -11.46 9.53
N TRP A 147 -6.05 -10.86 10.22
CA TRP A 147 -7.23 -11.58 10.70
C TRP A 147 -8.08 -12.13 9.53
N VAL A 148 -8.33 -11.32 8.50
CA VAL A 148 -9.02 -11.76 7.27
C VAL A 148 -8.28 -12.91 6.61
N ILE A 149 -6.94 -12.83 6.50
CA ILE A 149 -6.12 -13.90 5.90
C ILE A 149 -6.21 -15.18 6.72
N VAL A 150 -6.05 -15.11 8.05
CA VAL A 150 -6.15 -16.28 8.93
C VAL A 150 -7.52 -16.95 8.82
N LYS A 151 -8.60 -16.15 8.76
CA LYS A 151 -9.96 -16.66 8.57
C LYS A 151 -10.16 -17.28 7.18
N ALA A 152 -9.69 -16.62 6.12
CA ALA A 152 -9.86 -17.09 4.74
C ALA A 152 -9.18 -18.44 4.49
N PHE A 153 -8.03 -18.68 5.11
CA PHE A 153 -7.27 -19.94 4.96
C PHE A 153 -7.55 -20.95 6.08
N ASN A 154 -8.56 -20.72 6.94
CA ASN A 154 -8.89 -21.55 8.10
C ASN A 154 -7.66 -21.93 8.95
N LEU A 155 -6.72 -20.99 9.09
CA LEU A 155 -5.48 -21.23 9.79
C LEU A 155 -5.76 -21.27 11.29
N SER A 156 -5.40 -22.38 11.93
CA SER A 156 -5.38 -22.45 13.39
C SER A 156 -4.13 -21.72 13.88
N PRO A 157 -4.23 -20.78 14.84
CA PRO A 157 -3.05 -20.20 15.46
C PRO A 157 -2.24 -21.33 16.11
N ILE A 158 -1.03 -21.58 15.61
CA ILE A 158 -0.15 -22.57 16.22
C ILE A 158 0.42 -21.93 17.49
N SER A 159 0.01 -22.45 18.65
CA SER A 159 0.47 -21.98 19.97
C SER A 159 1.85 -22.53 20.29
N ASP A 160 2.88 -22.09 19.55
CA ASP A 160 4.26 -22.35 19.91
C ASP A 160 4.83 -21.15 20.69
N ASN A 161 5.30 -21.41 21.91
CA ASN A 161 5.87 -20.40 22.81
C ASN A 161 7.09 -19.68 22.21
N LEU A 162 7.85 -20.36 21.34
CA LEU A 162 9.00 -19.77 20.66
C LEU A 162 8.57 -18.68 19.66
N HIS A 163 7.64 -19.02 18.76
CA HIS A 163 7.08 -18.10 17.76
C HIS A 163 6.39 -16.90 18.41
N PHE A 164 5.65 -17.13 19.50
CA PHE A 164 5.04 -16.07 20.31
C PHE A 164 6.11 -15.10 20.83
N THR A 165 7.16 -15.62 21.47
CA THR A 165 8.20 -14.80 22.09
C THR A 165 8.99 -14.00 21.05
N ILE A 166 9.41 -14.65 19.96
CA ILE A 166 10.13 -13.99 18.86
C ILE A 166 9.24 -12.92 18.21
N GLY A 167 7.97 -13.23 17.95
CA GLY A 167 7.01 -12.30 17.38
C GLY A 167 6.85 -11.04 18.23
N ILE A 168 6.68 -11.17 19.54
CA ILE A 168 6.54 -10.02 20.46
C ILE A 168 7.82 -9.19 20.52
N ILE A 169 9.00 -9.82 20.58
CA ILE A 169 10.28 -9.10 20.60
C ILE A 169 10.44 -8.29 19.31
N LEU A 170 10.27 -8.92 18.14
CA LEU A 170 10.38 -8.24 16.85
C LEU A 170 9.36 -7.11 16.73
N PHE A 171 8.10 -7.37 17.10
CA PHE A 171 7.04 -6.37 17.03
C PHE A 171 7.38 -5.15 17.90
N THR A 172 7.88 -5.36 19.11
CA THR A 172 8.26 -4.27 20.03
C THR A 172 9.44 -3.45 19.49
N LEU A 173 10.46 -4.12 18.93
CA LEU A 173 11.62 -3.45 18.34
C LEU A 173 11.23 -2.57 17.14
N PHE A 174 10.46 -3.12 16.20
CA PHE A 174 10.01 -2.35 15.03
C PHE A 174 8.98 -1.28 15.38
N SER A 175 8.10 -1.52 16.35
CA SER A 175 7.19 -0.50 16.89
C SER A 175 7.96 0.67 17.50
N SER A 176 9.02 0.38 18.25
CA SER A 176 9.89 1.41 18.84
C SER A 176 10.56 2.25 17.76
N LEU A 177 11.07 1.62 16.68
CA LEU A 177 11.61 2.33 15.53
C LEU A 177 10.55 3.20 14.83
N GLY A 178 9.35 2.67 14.62
CA GLY A 178 8.24 3.38 13.98
C GLY A 178 7.78 4.60 14.78
N VAL A 179 7.57 4.43 16.08
CA VAL A 179 7.18 5.52 17.01
C VAL A 179 8.28 6.56 17.10
N PHE A 180 9.54 6.16 17.23
CA PHE A 180 10.66 7.10 17.28
C PHE A 180 10.74 7.92 15.98
N SER A 181 10.61 7.26 14.81
CA SER A 181 10.59 7.93 13.51
C SER A 181 9.44 8.92 13.39
N ALA A 182 8.23 8.53 13.80
CA ALA A 182 7.05 9.39 13.78
C ALA A 182 7.24 10.63 14.66
N ILE A 183 7.80 10.47 15.87
CA ILE A 183 8.09 11.58 16.78
C ILE A 183 9.15 12.52 16.16
N THR A 184 10.21 11.99 15.55
CA THR A 184 11.23 12.79 14.85
C THR A 184 10.60 13.62 13.72
N ILE A 185 9.74 13.02 12.90
CA ILE A 185 8.98 13.72 11.85
C ILE A 185 8.16 14.87 12.41
N VAL A 186 7.44 14.65 13.50
CA VAL A 186 6.56 15.65 14.08
C VAL A 186 7.36 16.81 14.68
N ARG A 187 8.44 16.49 15.42
CA ARG A 187 9.28 17.48 16.10
C ARG A 187 10.10 18.33 15.13
N GLU A 188 10.75 17.71 14.16
CA GLU A 188 11.71 18.39 13.28
C GLU A 188 11.07 18.84 11.97
N GLY A 189 10.19 18.01 11.43
CA GLY A 189 9.49 18.25 10.18
C GLY A 189 8.31 19.20 10.31
N LYS A 190 7.79 19.45 11.52
CA LYS A 190 6.63 20.32 11.78
C LYS A 190 5.37 19.93 10.98
N GLY A 191 5.12 18.63 10.84
CA GLY A 191 3.94 18.06 10.19
C GLY A 191 3.71 16.62 10.66
N THR A 192 3.04 15.79 9.86
CA THR A 192 2.77 14.37 10.18
C THR A 192 3.41 13.45 9.13
N PRO A 193 3.54 12.15 9.39
CA PRO A 193 4.13 11.21 8.43
C PRO A 193 3.21 10.84 7.27
N ILE A 194 1.93 11.23 7.29
CA ILE A 194 0.98 10.92 6.21
C ILE A 194 1.10 11.92 5.06
N PRO A 195 1.06 11.45 3.78
CA PRO A 195 1.07 12.32 2.59
C PRO A 195 0.06 13.48 2.62
N ALA A 196 -1.14 13.26 3.14
CA ALA A 196 -2.17 14.29 3.19
C ALA A 196 -1.93 15.40 4.23
N ASP A 197 -0.94 15.28 5.14
CA ASP A 197 -0.66 16.26 6.20
C ASP A 197 0.84 16.29 6.55
N GLN A 198 1.69 16.45 5.52
CA GLN A 198 3.14 16.21 5.58
C GLN A 198 3.95 17.25 6.35
N THR A 199 5.21 16.88 6.62
CA THR A 199 6.25 17.77 7.17
C THR A 199 6.52 18.97 6.28
N LYS A 200 6.72 20.15 6.87
CA LYS A 200 7.14 21.39 6.19
C LYS A 200 8.63 21.48 5.96
N LYS A 201 9.41 20.69 6.71
CA LYS A 201 10.87 20.67 6.65
C LYS A 201 11.36 19.28 6.32
N LEU A 202 12.46 19.21 5.59
CA LEU A 202 13.18 17.97 5.36
C LEU A 202 13.76 17.48 6.70
N VAL A 203 13.46 16.23 7.04
CA VAL A 203 13.93 15.58 8.27
C VAL A 203 15.06 14.62 7.91
N SER A 204 16.25 14.89 8.43
CA SER A 204 17.46 14.09 8.16
C SER A 204 18.20 13.66 9.43
N THR A 205 17.56 13.79 10.60
CA THR A 205 18.12 13.40 11.90
C THR A 205 17.38 12.20 12.52
N GLY A 206 17.80 11.76 13.71
CA GLY A 206 17.25 10.57 14.36
C GLY A 206 17.40 9.33 13.47
N PRO A 207 16.35 8.49 13.30
CA PRO A 207 16.38 7.34 12.40
C PRO A 207 16.66 7.71 10.94
N TYR A 208 16.20 8.90 10.51
CA TYR A 208 16.36 9.40 9.15
C TYR A 208 17.83 9.72 8.79
N LYS A 209 18.72 9.80 9.79
CA LYS A 209 20.17 9.92 9.54
C LYS A 209 20.78 8.64 8.96
N TYR A 210 20.22 7.49 9.30
CA TYR A 210 20.76 6.18 8.96
C TYR A 210 20.11 5.60 7.71
N VAL A 211 18.80 5.83 7.54
CA VAL A 211 18.01 5.28 6.45
C VAL A 211 16.90 6.25 6.06
N ARG A 212 16.55 6.34 4.76
CA ARG A 212 15.59 7.37 4.30
C ARG A 212 14.15 7.09 4.67
N ASN A 213 13.77 5.81 4.75
CA ASN A 213 12.39 5.40 5.05
C ASN A 213 12.34 4.44 6.25
N PRO A 214 12.71 4.90 7.46
CA PRO A 214 12.71 4.06 8.66
C PRO A 214 11.30 3.59 9.05
N MET A 215 10.26 4.37 8.73
CA MET A 215 8.87 3.98 8.95
C MET A 215 8.42 2.83 8.03
N ALA A 216 8.90 2.78 6.78
CA ALA A 216 8.62 1.65 5.89
C ALA A 216 9.28 0.36 6.41
N ILE A 217 10.52 0.47 6.93
CA ILE A 217 11.21 -0.65 7.60
C ILE A 217 10.44 -1.09 8.84
N ALA A 218 9.99 -0.15 9.67
CA ALA A 218 9.19 -0.44 10.85
C ALA A 218 7.90 -1.19 10.47
N GLY A 219 7.14 -0.67 9.49
CA GLY A 219 5.88 -1.30 9.05
C GLY A 219 6.06 -2.71 8.50
N LEU A 220 7.06 -2.92 7.63
CA LEU A 220 7.37 -4.26 7.12
C LEU A 220 7.87 -5.20 8.22
N GLY A 221 8.73 -4.72 9.12
CA GLY A 221 9.22 -5.49 10.24
C GLY A 221 8.11 -5.89 11.22
N GLN A 222 7.16 -4.98 11.49
CA GLN A 222 5.96 -5.28 12.28
C GLN A 222 5.08 -6.33 11.59
N GLY A 223 4.85 -6.23 10.28
CA GLY A 223 4.11 -7.23 9.52
C GLY A 223 4.78 -8.60 9.58
N ILE A 224 6.11 -8.67 9.42
CA ILE A 224 6.88 -9.90 9.57
C ILE A 224 6.74 -10.44 10.99
N ALA A 225 6.83 -9.59 12.02
CA ALA A 225 6.63 -10.01 13.41
C ALA A 225 5.24 -10.61 13.65
N VAL A 226 4.18 -10.03 13.06
CA VAL A 226 2.81 -10.58 13.09
C VAL A 226 2.76 -11.93 12.37
N SER A 227 3.44 -12.08 11.22
CA SER A 227 3.49 -13.36 10.51
C SER A 227 4.16 -14.47 11.31
N VAL A 228 5.22 -14.14 12.06
CA VAL A 228 5.94 -15.06 12.95
C VAL A 228 5.07 -15.40 14.15
N TYR A 229 4.44 -14.39 14.77
CA TYR A 229 3.52 -14.57 15.90
C TYR A 229 2.35 -15.49 15.55
N LEU A 230 1.77 -15.33 14.36
CA LEU A 230 0.67 -16.17 13.86
C LEU A 230 1.14 -17.49 13.25
N ASN A 231 2.46 -17.70 13.12
CA ASN A 231 3.08 -18.80 12.37
C ASN A 231 2.44 -19.02 10.99
N SER A 232 2.26 -17.92 10.23
CA SER A 232 1.50 -17.94 8.97
C SER A 232 2.33 -17.46 7.79
N ILE A 233 2.66 -18.39 6.89
CA ILE A 233 3.32 -18.09 5.62
C ILE A 233 2.45 -17.19 4.72
N HIS A 234 1.12 -17.29 4.81
CA HIS A 234 0.19 -16.46 4.04
C HIS A 234 0.28 -14.99 4.45
N VAL A 235 0.35 -14.72 5.76
CA VAL A 235 0.57 -13.36 6.28
C VAL A 235 1.96 -12.87 5.89
N PHE A 236 2.98 -13.71 5.93
CA PHE A 236 4.32 -13.35 5.47
C PHE A 236 4.32 -12.93 3.99
N ILE A 237 3.71 -13.73 3.11
CA ILE A 237 3.57 -13.42 1.67
C ILE A 237 2.84 -12.08 1.47
N TYR A 238 1.75 -11.84 2.20
CA TYR A 238 1.03 -10.55 2.18
C TYR A 238 1.96 -9.37 2.49
N VAL A 239 2.80 -9.49 3.52
CA VAL A 239 3.73 -8.41 3.90
C VAL A 239 4.80 -8.19 2.83
N ILE A 240 5.34 -9.26 2.24
CA ILE A 240 6.32 -9.16 1.15
C ILE A 240 5.70 -8.50 -0.08
N ILE A 241 4.49 -8.90 -0.47
CA ILE A 241 3.74 -8.26 -1.57
C ILE A 241 3.52 -6.78 -1.26
N GLY A 242 3.08 -6.44 -0.05
CA GLY A 242 2.91 -5.05 0.38
C GLY A 242 4.21 -4.23 0.30
N GLY A 243 5.35 -4.81 0.70
CA GLY A 243 6.66 -4.19 0.58
C GLY A 243 7.11 -3.96 -0.86
N ILE A 244 6.85 -4.91 -1.75
CA ILE A 244 7.12 -4.77 -3.19
C ILE A 244 6.25 -3.66 -3.77
N ILE A 245 4.94 -3.66 -3.50
CA ILE A 245 4.00 -2.62 -3.94
C ILE A 245 4.46 -1.25 -3.45
N TRP A 246 4.82 -1.13 -2.18
CA TRP A 246 5.34 0.14 -1.65
C TRP A 246 6.61 0.56 -2.38
N GLN A 247 7.56 -0.35 -2.62
CA GLN A 247 8.82 -0.07 -3.30
C GLN A 247 8.65 0.40 -4.75
N ILE A 248 7.69 -0.16 -5.50
CA ILE A 248 7.48 0.17 -6.92
C ILE A 248 6.52 1.34 -7.13
N ALA A 249 5.51 1.50 -6.27
CA ALA A 249 4.43 2.46 -6.47
C ALA A 249 4.52 3.66 -5.51
N VAL A 250 4.64 3.41 -4.21
CA VAL A 250 4.55 4.46 -3.19
C VAL A 250 5.85 5.22 -3.06
N ARG A 251 6.97 4.50 -2.87
CA ARG A 251 8.30 5.09 -2.69
C ARG A 251 8.65 6.10 -3.78
N PRO A 252 8.49 5.81 -5.09
CA PRO A 252 8.97 6.77 -6.07
C PRO A 252 8.07 8.02 -6.11
N LEU A 253 6.80 7.93 -5.70
CA LEU A 253 5.92 9.10 -5.54
C LEU A 253 6.39 9.96 -4.37
N GLU A 254 6.65 9.33 -3.22
CA GLU A 254 7.21 10.03 -2.06
C GLU A 254 8.56 10.68 -2.38
N GLU A 255 9.48 9.96 -3.06
CA GLU A 255 10.79 10.52 -3.44
C GLU A 255 10.65 11.68 -4.43
N ASN A 256 9.67 11.64 -5.34
CA ASN A 256 9.42 12.74 -6.27
C ASN A 256 8.80 13.96 -5.59
N ASP A 257 7.81 13.78 -4.71
CA ASP A 257 7.25 14.87 -3.91
C ASP A 257 8.35 15.56 -3.08
N MET A 258 9.22 14.78 -2.44
CA MET A 258 10.36 15.32 -1.70
C MET A 258 11.35 16.09 -2.60
N LEU A 259 11.60 15.63 -3.84
CA LEU A 259 12.43 16.35 -4.81
C LEU A 259 11.77 17.65 -5.27
N GLU A 260 10.46 17.64 -5.53
CA GLU A 260 9.71 18.83 -5.95
C GLU A 260 9.71 19.91 -4.86
N ARG A 261 9.61 19.51 -3.58
CA ARG A 261 9.46 20.43 -2.45
C ARG A 261 10.77 20.91 -1.85
N PHE A 262 11.75 20.01 -1.73
CA PHE A 262 13.04 20.30 -1.07
C PHE A 262 14.22 20.37 -2.03
N GLY A 263 14.03 20.00 -3.30
CA GLY A 263 15.00 20.23 -4.38
C GLY A 263 16.41 19.71 -4.06
N PRO A 264 17.46 20.54 -4.18
CA PRO A 264 18.85 20.14 -3.97
C PRO A 264 19.14 19.56 -2.58
N ASP A 265 18.44 20.00 -1.53
CA ASP A 265 18.66 19.52 -0.16
C ASP A 265 18.27 18.03 -0.04
N TYR A 266 17.15 17.65 -0.63
CA TYR A 266 16.73 16.26 -0.67
C TYR A 266 17.62 15.42 -1.59
N GLU A 267 18.09 15.98 -2.71
CA GLU A 267 19.01 15.27 -3.60
C GLU A 267 20.34 14.96 -2.89
N ASN A 268 20.90 15.92 -2.15
CA ASN A 268 22.10 15.74 -1.35
C ASN A 268 21.88 14.70 -0.24
N TYR A 269 20.74 14.75 0.44
CA TYR A 269 20.35 13.76 1.43
C TYR A 269 20.24 12.35 0.81
N ARG A 270 19.60 12.22 -0.36
CA ARG A 270 19.44 10.97 -1.11
C ARG A 270 20.76 10.33 -1.55
N LYS A 271 21.78 11.14 -1.85
CA LYS A 271 23.14 10.67 -2.15
C LYS A 271 23.83 10.11 -0.90
N LYS A 272 23.64 10.73 0.26
CA LYS A 272 24.26 10.33 1.54
C LYS A 272 23.60 9.10 2.17
N VAL A 273 22.27 9.03 2.17
CA VAL A 273 21.48 8.03 2.91
C VAL A 273 20.73 7.09 1.96
N LYS A 274 20.82 5.77 2.20
CA LYS A 274 20.14 4.75 1.37
C LYS A 274 18.68 4.58 1.81
N CYS A 275 17.83 4.04 0.91
CA CYS A 275 16.40 3.88 1.20
C CYS A 275 16.10 2.82 2.27
N TRP A 276 16.79 1.67 2.17
CA TRP A 276 16.51 0.47 2.98
C TRP A 276 17.66 0.06 3.88
N ILE A 277 18.89 0.25 3.41
CA ILE A 277 20.09 -0.23 4.10
C ILE A 277 20.61 0.88 5.00
N PRO A 278 20.69 0.69 6.33
CA PRO A 278 21.27 1.68 7.22
C PRO A 278 22.72 1.99 6.81
N LYS A 279 23.05 3.27 6.66
CA LYS A 279 24.44 3.73 6.56
C LYS A 279 24.85 4.33 7.89
N LEU A 280 26.02 3.92 8.39
CA LEU A 280 26.66 4.65 9.47
C LEU A 280 27.07 6.02 8.93
N PRO A 281 26.70 7.12 9.61
CA PRO A 281 27.10 8.44 9.17
C PRO A 281 28.62 8.54 9.21
N HIS A 282 29.22 8.91 8.08
CA HIS A 282 30.64 9.22 8.04
C HIS A 282 30.87 10.42 8.97
N LYS A 283 31.76 10.29 9.96
CA LYS A 283 32.25 11.47 10.68
C LYS A 283 32.98 12.31 9.64
N GLU A 284 32.42 13.45 9.26
CA GLU A 284 33.21 14.51 8.65
C GLU A 284 34.33 14.83 9.66
N LYS A 285 35.58 14.57 9.25
CA LYS A 285 36.78 14.94 10.00
C LYS A 285 37.03 16.43 9.84
#